data_AF-A0A8T7LRI6-F1
#
_entry.id   AF-A0A8T7LRI6-F1
#
_cell.length_a   1.000
_cell.length_b   1.000
_cell.length_c   1.000
_cell.angle_alpha   90.00
_cell.angle_beta   90.00
_cell.angle_gamma   90.00
#
_symmetry.space_group_name_H-M   'P 1'
#
loop_
_entity.id
_entity.type
_entity.pdbx_description
1 polymer ?
#
loop_
_entity_poly.entity_id
_entity_poly.type
_entity_poly.pdbx_seq_one_letter_code
_entity_poly.pdbx_strand_id
1 'polypeptide(L)'
;MLQDVTQIERLRYKPTIQITTILVGAIGGQGGNVLVEWLFLAADLSGFRAQSVSLPGLSQRGGATSYYMEIASLPENNKIENPIAELEKAVFGQHPFPGMVDVLLGQELLELGRLVQQGYASKRTTVVANSQRFYTTSEKMPAFDGRYPTEKIVEAVAQMSGAYSIIDVPQIARQHGLGDLSSNALMLGALSVLPGVLPIPVEAYRNAIQQFGLAVEMNLKAFEVGRSYQIEELQREANATQAKPEPAQDPLPRSLAALPKPLFNANGAADSGEPVPAKPRRTINLIPVAHSSGNRAEKKDVAALIERHSNELPLKWKADFRALTAEIQAQFPEKLHWALIEAAYQCADYQNLAYARRYLKEVARVFKLDSETHAWKLTEAYARVLSMRTTYEDAVRVASLKIQHGRFSRIRQEMKVADGQVLVLTDYLKPDAPEIYGIFPNALVSPMLLLGKLTGIGTWAEKKYFTLQLHPQPNTFSGYLTFAFLTWFKPLRPVSHRANREWKQIGNFTRDVEKFALLDYELAMLVVESGRLVKGYGDTRRKMFEAHDRFVIKVLEVSIKVESKCKTGNEESAYPLTLALGKRALRLVAQDDRGSGWAEQLADWALGEFKNNTPIPEIIKGLEPKAKTLSTKA
;
A
#
# COMPACT_ATOMS: atom_id res chain seq x y z
N MET A 1 -6.73 -20.80 24.81
CA MET A 1 -5.91 -22.00 25.07
C MET A 1 -4.52 -21.73 24.54
N LEU A 2 -3.50 -21.88 25.40
CA LEU A 2 -2.05 -21.68 25.19
C LEU A 2 -1.63 -20.25 24.77
N GLN A 3 -1.52 -19.35 25.76
CA GLN A 3 -0.96 -17.99 25.62
C GLN A 3 0.55 -17.89 25.97
N ASP A 4 1.21 -19.03 26.18
CA ASP A 4 2.59 -19.09 26.66
C ASP A 4 3.49 -19.74 25.60
N VAL A 5 4.29 -18.92 24.91
CA VAL A 5 5.26 -19.36 23.89
C VAL A 5 6.22 -20.40 24.46
N THR A 6 6.59 -20.27 25.73
CA THR A 6 7.46 -21.21 26.44
C THR A 6 6.84 -22.61 26.57
N GLN A 7 5.50 -22.71 26.66
CA GLN A 7 4.81 -24.01 26.64
C GLN A 7 4.77 -24.61 25.23
N ILE A 8 4.55 -23.78 24.21
CA ILE A 8 4.57 -24.21 22.79
C ILE A 8 5.97 -24.70 22.41
N GLU A 9 7.03 -23.99 22.81
CA GLU A 9 8.41 -24.41 22.58
C GLU A 9 8.73 -25.74 23.27
N ARG A 10 8.32 -25.94 24.54
CA ARG A 10 8.51 -27.22 25.24
C ARG A 10 7.79 -28.40 24.59
N LEU A 11 6.64 -28.15 23.94
CA LEU A 11 5.88 -29.19 23.23
C LEU A 11 6.46 -29.50 21.84
N ARG A 12 7.11 -28.52 21.20
CA ARG A 12 7.70 -28.63 19.86
C ARG A 12 9.14 -29.11 19.85
N TYR A 13 9.94 -28.61 20.77
CA TYR A 13 11.35 -28.97 20.92
C TYR A 13 11.48 -30.14 21.89
N LYS A 14 11.52 -31.35 21.33
CA LYS A 14 12.07 -32.49 22.05
C LYS A 14 13.60 -32.35 22.04
N PRO A 15 14.32 -32.74 23.10
CA PRO A 15 15.78 -32.61 23.16
C PRO A 15 16.53 -33.33 22.02
N THR A 16 15.86 -34.24 21.31
CA THR A 16 16.37 -35.01 20.17
C THR A 16 15.99 -34.48 18.79
N ILE A 17 15.00 -33.59 18.65
CA ILE A 17 14.45 -33.14 17.37
C ILE A 17 14.46 -31.61 17.30
N GLN A 18 15.06 -31.06 16.26
CA GLN A 18 15.05 -29.62 15.97
C GLN A 18 14.00 -29.33 14.89
N ILE A 19 13.09 -28.40 15.19
CA ILE A 19 12.09 -27.93 14.21
C ILE A 19 12.51 -26.55 13.72
N THR A 20 12.80 -26.45 12.42
CA THR A 20 13.07 -25.18 11.74
C THR A 20 11.82 -24.71 11.03
N THR A 21 11.39 -23.48 11.31
CA THR A 21 10.18 -22.88 10.75
C THR A 21 10.52 -21.89 9.64
N ILE A 22 9.83 -22.01 8.51
CA ILE A 22 10.06 -21.22 7.30
C ILE A 22 8.74 -20.58 6.89
N LEU A 23 8.76 -19.27 6.66
CA LEU A 23 7.63 -18.52 6.12
C LEU A 23 8.04 -17.84 4.81
N VAL A 24 7.29 -18.08 3.75
CA VAL A 24 7.53 -17.47 2.43
C VAL A 24 6.41 -16.50 2.12
N GLY A 25 6.75 -15.22 1.97
CA GLY A 25 5.85 -14.17 1.47
C GLY A 25 6.00 -14.00 -0.03
N ALA A 26 4.90 -14.09 -0.76
CA ALA A 26 4.86 -14.00 -2.21
C ALA A 26 3.62 -13.26 -2.72
N ILE A 27 3.65 -12.89 -4.00
CA ILE A 27 2.46 -12.44 -4.73
C ILE A 27 2.00 -13.55 -5.68
N GLY A 28 0.68 -13.74 -5.79
CA GLY A 28 0.09 -14.70 -6.71
C GLY A 28 0.60 -14.50 -8.15
N GLY A 29 1.24 -15.53 -8.69
CA GLY A 29 1.87 -15.52 -10.02
C GLY A 29 3.40 -15.50 -10.02
N GLN A 30 4.06 -15.30 -8.88
CA GLN A 30 5.54 -15.31 -8.78
C GLN A 30 6.15 -16.72 -8.65
N GLY A 31 5.32 -17.76 -8.51
CA GLY A 31 5.79 -19.13 -8.36
C GLY A 31 6.29 -19.46 -6.95
N GLY A 32 5.80 -18.79 -5.91
CA GLY A 32 6.14 -19.12 -4.51
C GLY A 32 5.91 -20.59 -4.15
N ASN A 33 4.90 -21.24 -4.75
CA ASN A 33 4.71 -22.69 -4.60
C ASN A 33 5.91 -23.49 -5.12
N VAL A 34 6.46 -23.12 -6.28
CA VAL A 34 7.63 -23.80 -6.86
C VAL A 34 8.84 -23.69 -5.93
N LEU A 35 9.07 -22.51 -5.34
CA LEU A 35 10.16 -22.31 -4.37
C LEU A 35 9.99 -23.23 -3.14
N VAL A 36 8.77 -23.33 -2.61
CA VAL A 36 8.46 -24.14 -1.42
C VAL A 36 8.52 -25.64 -1.72
N GLU A 37 8.07 -26.06 -2.90
CA GLU A 37 8.19 -27.46 -3.35
C GLU A 37 9.66 -27.88 -3.50
N TRP A 38 10.52 -27.01 -4.04
CA TRP A 38 11.96 -27.29 -4.07
C TRP A 38 12.57 -27.40 -2.67
N LEU A 39 12.16 -26.54 -1.73
CA LEU A 39 12.59 -26.63 -0.34
C LEU A 39 12.12 -27.93 0.34
N PHE A 40 10.86 -28.29 0.12
CA PHE A 40 10.27 -29.52 0.63
C PHE A 40 11.00 -30.75 0.10
N LEU A 41 11.20 -30.82 -1.21
CA LEU A 41 11.89 -31.92 -1.84
C LEU A 41 13.36 -31.99 -1.44
N ALA A 42 14.04 -30.85 -1.27
CA ALA A 42 15.41 -30.83 -0.78
C ALA A 42 15.50 -31.35 0.67
N ALA A 43 14.53 -31.02 1.53
CA ALA A 43 14.46 -31.55 2.89
C ALA A 43 14.22 -33.07 2.90
N ASP A 44 13.27 -33.55 2.09
CA ASP A 44 12.94 -34.98 1.94
C ASP A 44 14.13 -35.80 1.41
N LEU A 45 14.80 -35.31 0.37
CA LEU A 45 16.03 -35.91 -0.18
C LEU A 45 17.20 -35.94 0.82
N SER A 46 17.13 -35.10 1.86
CA SER A 46 18.12 -35.08 2.94
C SER A 46 17.75 -36.01 4.11
N GLY A 47 16.65 -36.76 3.98
CA GLY A 47 16.14 -37.65 5.02
C GLY A 47 15.46 -36.92 6.19
N PHE A 48 15.13 -35.64 6.02
CA PHE A 48 14.36 -34.89 7.02
C PHE A 48 12.88 -35.04 6.80
N ARG A 49 12.12 -34.85 7.87
CA ARG A 49 10.66 -34.80 7.78
C ARG A 49 10.23 -33.35 7.64
N ALA A 50 9.41 -33.05 6.65
CA ALA A 50 8.88 -31.71 6.44
C ALA A 50 7.36 -31.69 6.32
N GLN A 51 6.76 -30.54 6.62
CA GLN A 51 5.37 -30.23 6.30
C GLN A 51 5.29 -28.84 5.71
N SER A 52 4.47 -28.66 4.68
CA SER A 52 4.15 -27.36 4.10
C SER A 52 2.65 -27.12 4.08
N VAL A 53 2.24 -25.87 4.31
CA VAL A 53 0.86 -25.38 4.26
C VAL A 53 0.85 -24.10 3.43
N SER A 54 0.09 -24.09 2.35
CA SER A 54 -0.14 -22.90 1.54
C SER A 54 -1.38 -22.15 2.01
N LEU A 55 -1.28 -20.84 2.25
CA LEU A 55 -2.40 -19.94 2.52
C LEU A 55 -2.60 -19.05 1.28
N PRO A 56 -3.42 -19.49 0.31
CA PRO A 56 -3.72 -18.66 -0.85
C PRO A 56 -4.53 -17.43 -0.44
N GLY A 57 -4.16 -16.26 -0.97
CA GLY A 57 -4.99 -15.07 -0.83
C GLY A 57 -6.30 -15.21 -1.62
N LEU A 58 -7.35 -14.50 -1.20
CA LEU A 58 -8.65 -14.50 -1.90
C LEU A 58 -8.60 -13.90 -3.30
N SER A 59 -7.53 -13.19 -3.66
CA SER A 59 -7.38 -12.57 -4.98
C SER A 59 -6.88 -13.57 -6.02
N GLN A 60 -7.56 -13.63 -7.17
CA GLN A 60 -7.21 -14.54 -8.27
C GLN A 60 -5.88 -14.21 -8.95
N ARG A 61 -5.40 -12.95 -8.90
CA ARG A 61 -4.07 -12.52 -9.40
C ARG A 61 -3.56 -11.33 -8.59
N GLY A 62 -2.26 -11.30 -8.28
CA GLY A 62 -1.66 -10.14 -7.60
C GLY A 62 -2.02 -9.98 -6.13
N GLY A 63 -2.67 -10.97 -5.50
CA GLY A 63 -2.89 -10.99 -4.05
C GLY A 63 -1.68 -11.51 -3.29
N ALA A 64 -1.56 -11.09 -2.03
CA ALA A 64 -0.63 -11.69 -1.08
C ALA A 64 -0.90 -13.19 -0.96
N THR A 65 0.16 -13.98 -0.97
CA THR A 65 0.13 -15.43 -0.73
C THR A 65 1.27 -15.76 0.20
N SER A 66 0.99 -16.58 1.21
CA SER A 66 1.99 -17.00 2.17
C SER A 66 2.07 -18.53 2.20
N TYR A 67 3.29 -19.04 2.28
CA TYR A 67 3.54 -20.48 2.43
C TYR A 67 4.29 -20.69 3.73
N TYR A 68 3.80 -21.61 4.55
CA TYR A 68 4.39 -21.95 5.82
C TYR A 68 4.93 -23.37 5.76
N MET A 69 6.17 -23.57 6.19
CA MET A 69 6.83 -24.86 6.17
C MET A 69 7.59 -25.10 7.48
N GLU A 70 7.58 -26.34 7.95
CA GLU A 70 8.41 -26.79 9.07
C GLU A 70 9.25 -27.98 8.63
N ILE A 71 10.51 -27.99 9.07
CA ILE A 71 11.47 -29.09 8.84
C ILE A 71 11.90 -29.62 10.20
N ALA A 72 11.68 -30.91 10.44
CA ALA A 72 12.23 -31.63 11.57
C ALA A 72 13.54 -32.32 11.16
N SER A 73 14.62 -31.98 11.86
CA SER A 73 15.94 -32.57 11.70
C SER A 73 16.47 -33.08 13.05
N LEU A 74 17.49 -33.93 12.98
CA LEU A 74 18.19 -34.42 14.17
C LEU A 74 19.52 -33.67 14.34
N PRO A 75 19.93 -33.31 15.57
CA PRO A 75 21.24 -32.71 15.81
C PRO A 75 22.39 -33.64 15.41
N GLU A 76 23.42 -33.12 14.74
CA GLU A 76 24.58 -33.91 14.25
C GLU A 76 25.31 -34.71 15.35
N ASN A 77 25.21 -34.29 16.61
CA ASN A 77 25.95 -34.88 17.74
C ASN A 77 25.23 -36.02 18.48
N ASN A 78 24.01 -36.41 18.06
CA ASN A 78 23.27 -37.47 18.73
C ASN A 78 23.36 -38.80 17.96
N LYS A 79 23.94 -39.83 18.59
CA LYS A 79 23.84 -41.22 18.10
C LYS A 79 22.42 -41.72 18.33
N ILE A 80 21.58 -41.64 17.30
CA ILE A 80 20.19 -42.12 17.32
C ILE A 80 20.17 -43.44 16.54
N GLU A 81 19.76 -44.54 17.20
CA GLU A 81 19.75 -45.89 16.61
C GLU A 81 18.80 -45.98 15.39
N ASN A 82 17.65 -45.31 15.45
CA ASN A 82 16.70 -45.24 14.35
C ASN A 82 16.25 -43.79 14.08
N PRO A 83 16.98 -43.04 13.23
CA PRO A 83 16.69 -41.65 12.90
C PRO A 83 15.27 -41.42 12.36
N ILE A 84 14.77 -42.33 11.52
CA ILE A 84 13.45 -42.21 10.88
C ILE A 84 12.34 -42.30 11.93
N ALA A 85 12.38 -43.33 12.78
CA ALA A 85 11.39 -43.51 13.84
C ALA A 85 11.41 -42.37 14.88
N GLU A 86 12.56 -41.70 15.06
CA GLU A 86 12.64 -40.52 15.91
C GLU A 86 11.96 -39.30 15.25
N LEU A 87 12.24 -39.04 13.97
CA LEU A 87 11.59 -37.96 13.21
C LEU A 87 10.07 -38.15 13.04
N GLU A 88 9.58 -39.39 13.03
CA GLU A 88 8.14 -39.70 13.04
C GLU A 88 7.42 -39.18 14.29
N LYS A 89 8.15 -38.93 15.38
CA LYS A 89 7.60 -38.34 16.62
C LYS A 89 7.45 -36.81 16.55
N ALA A 90 7.93 -36.17 15.48
CA ALA A 90 7.79 -34.72 15.29
C ALA A 90 6.31 -34.32 15.13
N VAL A 91 5.93 -33.21 15.78
CA VAL A 91 4.60 -32.63 15.70
C VAL A 91 4.71 -31.24 15.08
N PHE A 92 4.13 -31.08 13.90
CA PHE A 92 4.19 -29.83 13.16
C PHE A 92 3.00 -28.91 13.44
N GLY A 93 3.24 -27.61 13.33
CA GLY A 93 2.16 -26.61 13.33
C GLY A 93 1.46 -26.48 11.99
N GLN A 94 0.22 -26.02 12.04
CA GLN A 94 -0.55 -25.69 10.84
C GLN A 94 -0.44 -24.21 10.44
N HIS A 95 0.16 -23.36 11.27
CA HIS A 95 0.30 -21.93 11.01
C HIS A 95 1.58 -21.38 11.66
N PRO A 96 2.16 -20.31 11.08
CA PRO A 96 3.27 -19.59 11.71
C PRO A 96 2.78 -18.86 12.96
N PHE A 97 3.61 -18.88 14.00
CA PHE A 97 3.40 -18.07 15.21
C PHE A 97 4.27 -16.81 15.14
N PRO A 98 3.70 -15.61 15.37
CA PRO A 98 4.48 -14.38 15.46
C PRO A 98 5.66 -14.52 16.45
N GLY A 99 6.83 -14.05 16.04
CA GLY A 99 8.06 -14.11 16.80
C GLY A 99 8.77 -15.48 16.81
N MET A 100 8.17 -16.53 16.24
CA MET A 100 8.70 -17.89 16.24
C MET A 100 9.17 -18.38 14.86
N VAL A 101 9.27 -17.50 13.86
CA VAL A 101 9.74 -17.86 12.51
C VAL A 101 11.27 -17.81 12.47
N ASP A 102 11.91 -18.91 12.06
CA ASP A 102 13.37 -19.00 11.97
C ASP A 102 13.88 -18.45 10.63
N VAL A 103 13.17 -18.73 9.53
CA VAL A 103 13.52 -18.25 8.18
C VAL A 103 12.34 -17.53 7.55
N LEU A 104 12.55 -16.29 7.11
CA LEU A 104 11.56 -15.51 6.38
C LEU A 104 12.06 -15.24 4.96
N LEU A 105 11.38 -15.82 3.96
CA LEU A 105 11.68 -15.63 2.55
C LEU A 105 10.72 -14.62 1.94
N GLY A 106 11.21 -13.47 1.47
CA GLY A 106 10.39 -12.45 0.81
C GLY A 106 10.59 -12.44 -0.70
N GLN A 107 9.67 -12.99 -1.50
CA GLN A 107 9.77 -12.92 -2.96
C GLN A 107 9.43 -11.53 -3.53
N GLU A 108 8.81 -10.69 -2.70
CA GLU A 108 8.45 -9.32 -3.01
C GLU A 108 8.59 -8.44 -1.76
N LEU A 109 9.11 -7.23 -1.96
CA LEU A 109 9.55 -6.35 -0.88
C LEU A 109 8.39 -5.82 -0.01
N LEU A 110 7.26 -5.46 -0.59
CA LEU A 110 6.11 -4.94 0.15
C LEU A 110 5.45 -6.03 1.00
N GLU A 111 5.36 -7.24 0.44
CA GLU A 111 4.86 -8.42 1.12
C GLU A 111 5.78 -8.82 2.29
N LEU A 112 7.10 -8.72 2.14
CA LEU A 112 8.03 -8.84 3.25
C LEU A 112 7.72 -7.83 4.37
N GLY A 113 7.54 -6.55 3.99
CA GLY A 113 7.18 -5.49 4.95
C GLY A 113 5.89 -5.81 5.71
N ARG A 114 4.89 -6.37 5.03
CA ARG A 114 3.63 -6.83 5.62
C ARG A 114 3.84 -7.94 6.64
N LEU A 115 4.68 -8.94 6.34
CA LEU A 115 4.97 -10.05 7.27
C LEU A 115 5.76 -9.59 8.50
N VAL A 116 6.75 -8.71 8.30
CA VAL A 116 7.51 -8.09 9.39
C VAL A 116 6.59 -7.31 10.32
N GLN A 117 5.68 -6.52 9.75
CA GLN A 117 4.69 -5.76 10.52
C GLN A 117 3.74 -6.66 11.32
N GLN A 118 3.37 -7.83 10.81
CA GLN A 118 2.54 -8.81 11.53
C GLN A 118 3.28 -9.48 12.71
N GLY A 119 4.56 -9.13 12.91
CA GLY A 119 5.37 -9.65 14.00
C GLY A 119 5.94 -11.03 13.73
N TYR A 120 5.95 -11.50 12.47
CA TYR A 120 6.54 -12.79 12.15
C TYR A 120 8.07 -12.79 12.26
N ALA A 121 8.72 -11.65 11.99
CA ALA A 121 10.15 -11.50 12.22
C ALA A 121 10.45 -11.15 13.69
N SER A 122 11.47 -11.79 14.26
CA SER A 122 12.08 -11.45 15.56
C SER A 122 13.61 -11.63 15.49
N LYS A 123 14.31 -11.42 16.62
CA LYS A 123 15.77 -11.57 16.69
C LYS A 123 16.29 -12.99 16.44
N ARG A 124 15.41 -14.00 16.39
CA ARG A 124 15.76 -15.35 15.93
C ARG A 124 15.71 -15.50 14.40
N THR A 125 14.99 -14.61 13.72
CA THR A 125 14.64 -14.76 12.32
C THR A 125 15.80 -14.35 11.43
N THR A 126 16.13 -15.21 10.46
CA THR A 126 16.97 -14.87 9.32
C THR A 126 16.09 -14.56 8.11
N VAL A 127 16.27 -13.39 7.51
CA VAL A 127 15.50 -12.94 6.34
C VAL A 127 16.31 -13.08 5.07
N VAL A 128 15.74 -13.68 4.02
CA VAL A 128 16.28 -13.63 2.65
C VAL A 128 15.19 -13.12 1.73
N ALA A 129 15.40 -11.98 1.10
CA ALA A 129 14.36 -11.35 0.29
C ALA A 129 14.87 -10.77 -1.02
N ASN A 130 13.93 -10.65 -1.94
CA ASN A 130 14.06 -9.95 -3.19
C ASN A 130 13.63 -8.49 -3.00
N SER A 131 14.45 -7.54 -3.44
CA SER A 131 14.12 -6.10 -3.43
C SER A 131 13.09 -5.73 -4.51
N GLN A 132 12.76 -6.66 -5.43
CA GLN A 132 11.74 -6.44 -6.43
C GLN A 132 10.43 -6.03 -5.80
N ARG A 133 9.81 -5.01 -6.41
CA ARG A 133 8.62 -4.40 -5.89
C ARG A 133 7.50 -4.34 -6.92
N PHE A 134 6.33 -4.79 -6.53
CA PHE A 134 5.10 -4.65 -7.30
C PHE A 134 4.20 -3.60 -6.64
N TYR A 135 3.98 -2.49 -7.34
CA TYR A 135 3.20 -1.40 -6.78
C TYR A 135 1.72 -1.78 -6.62
N THR A 136 1.20 -1.55 -5.42
CA THR A 136 -0.23 -1.71 -5.11
C THR A 136 -1.06 -0.63 -5.78
N THR A 137 -2.38 -0.85 -5.85
CA THR A 137 -3.32 0.17 -6.33
C THR A 137 -3.17 1.47 -5.53
N SER A 138 -2.98 1.38 -4.20
CA SER A 138 -2.78 2.53 -3.32
C SER A 138 -1.52 3.34 -3.65
N GLU A 139 -0.48 2.71 -4.18
CA GLU A 139 0.77 3.38 -4.59
C GLU A 139 0.70 3.95 -6.01
N LYS A 140 -0.17 3.37 -6.86
CA LYS A 140 -0.39 3.81 -8.25
C LYS A 140 -1.46 4.90 -8.38
N MET A 141 -2.40 4.96 -7.45
CA MET A 141 -3.51 5.91 -7.46
C MET A 141 -3.11 7.38 -7.28
N PRO A 142 -2.11 7.72 -6.44
CA PRO A 142 -1.72 9.10 -6.25
C PRO A 142 -1.15 9.72 -7.52
N ALA A 143 -1.45 11.00 -7.69
CA ALA A 143 -0.91 11.90 -8.70
C ALA A 143 0.62 12.07 -8.67
N PHE A 144 1.25 11.69 -7.58
CA PHE A 144 2.66 11.87 -7.29
C PHE A 144 3.25 10.52 -6.92
N ASP A 145 4.51 10.49 -6.49
CA ASP A 145 5.09 9.26 -5.98
C ASP A 145 4.34 8.76 -4.74
N GLY A 146 3.41 7.82 -4.97
CA GLY A 146 2.60 7.17 -3.95
C GLY A 146 3.29 5.97 -3.31
N ARG A 147 4.51 5.65 -3.73
CA ARG A 147 5.26 4.50 -3.21
C ARG A 147 5.54 4.68 -1.73
N TYR A 148 5.35 3.62 -0.96
CA TYR A 148 5.87 3.61 0.40
C TYR A 148 7.41 3.68 0.38
N PRO A 149 8.09 4.42 1.26
CA PRO A 149 9.56 4.48 1.23
C PRO A 149 10.17 3.09 1.38
N THR A 150 11.00 2.68 0.42
CA THR A 150 11.69 1.37 0.45
C THR A 150 12.59 1.28 1.68
N GLU A 151 13.22 2.39 2.03
CA GLU A 151 14.15 2.53 3.15
C GLU A 151 13.46 2.16 4.46
N LYS A 152 12.20 2.55 4.65
CA LYS A 152 11.43 2.21 5.86
C LYS A 152 11.15 0.72 5.99
N ILE A 153 10.95 0.02 4.87
CA ILE A 153 10.76 -1.44 4.89
C ILE A 153 12.06 -2.12 5.29
N VAL A 154 13.17 -1.71 4.68
CA VAL A 154 14.50 -2.26 4.98
C VAL A 154 14.90 -1.97 6.43
N GLU A 155 14.66 -0.75 6.92
CA GLU A 155 14.89 -0.38 8.33
C GLU A 155 14.07 -1.25 9.30
N ALA A 156 12.78 -1.49 8.99
CA ALA A 156 11.93 -2.36 9.81
C ALA A 156 12.45 -3.82 9.81
N VAL A 157 12.87 -4.34 8.65
CA VAL A 157 13.49 -5.67 8.54
C VAL A 157 14.74 -5.75 9.41
N ALA A 158 15.65 -4.76 9.29
CA ALA A 158 16.89 -4.72 10.07
C ALA A 158 16.63 -4.63 11.58
N GLN A 159 15.64 -3.85 11.99
CA GLN A 159 15.29 -3.71 13.41
C GLN A 159 14.67 -4.98 13.99
N MET A 160 13.82 -5.67 13.21
CA MET A 160 13.01 -6.77 13.71
C MET A 160 13.62 -8.16 13.50
N SER A 161 14.54 -8.33 12.56
CA SER A 161 15.24 -9.61 12.33
C SER A 161 16.54 -9.73 13.11
N GLY A 162 17.02 -10.95 13.29
CA GLY A 162 18.36 -11.23 13.83
C GLY A 162 19.44 -11.08 12.78
N ALA A 163 19.11 -11.45 11.53
CA ALA A 163 19.99 -11.33 10.39
C ALA A 163 19.12 -11.17 9.12
N TYR A 164 19.58 -10.42 8.12
CA TYR A 164 18.83 -10.25 6.87
C TYR A 164 19.73 -10.12 5.64
N SER A 165 19.17 -10.48 4.49
CA SER A 165 19.72 -10.28 3.16
C SER A 165 18.62 -9.85 2.21
N ILE A 166 18.81 -8.72 1.54
CA ILE A 166 17.87 -8.22 0.54
C ILE A 166 18.66 -7.98 -0.75
N ILE A 167 18.35 -8.75 -1.79
CA ILE A 167 19.05 -8.73 -3.08
C ILE A 167 18.11 -8.34 -4.22
N ASP A 168 18.63 -7.65 -5.24
CA ASP A 168 17.88 -7.35 -6.46
C ASP A 168 17.94 -8.55 -7.41
N VAL A 169 17.04 -9.51 -7.19
CA VAL A 169 16.99 -10.76 -7.97
C VAL A 169 16.79 -10.49 -9.47
N PRO A 170 15.89 -9.57 -9.90
CA PRO A 170 15.78 -9.21 -11.31
C PRO A 170 17.06 -8.63 -11.92
N GLN A 171 17.79 -7.78 -11.20
CA GLN A 171 19.05 -7.22 -11.68
C GLN A 171 20.12 -8.30 -11.83
N ILE A 172 20.24 -9.18 -10.83
CA ILE A 172 21.16 -10.32 -10.86
C ILE A 172 20.83 -11.24 -12.04
N ALA A 173 19.54 -11.57 -12.25
CA ALA A 173 19.12 -12.39 -13.37
C ALA A 173 19.54 -11.78 -14.71
N ARG A 174 19.28 -10.48 -14.92
CA ARG A 174 19.67 -9.76 -16.16
C ARG A 174 21.19 -9.76 -16.39
N GLN A 175 21.99 -9.52 -15.35
CA GLN A 175 23.45 -9.51 -15.45
C GLN A 175 24.03 -10.85 -15.92
N HIS A 176 23.39 -11.95 -15.57
CA HIS A 176 23.83 -13.31 -15.90
C HIS A 176 23.10 -13.92 -17.11
N GLY A 177 22.30 -13.12 -17.83
CA GLY A 177 21.53 -13.56 -19.00
C GLY A 177 20.43 -14.58 -18.65
N LEU A 178 19.89 -14.50 -17.44
CA LEU A 178 18.79 -15.35 -16.95
C LEU A 178 17.46 -14.62 -17.14
N GLY A 179 16.39 -15.36 -17.41
CA GLY A 179 15.03 -14.81 -17.53
C GLY A 179 14.35 -14.64 -16.17
N ASP A 180 13.30 -13.82 -16.08
CA ASP A 180 12.57 -13.52 -14.82
C ASP A 180 12.04 -14.77 -14.07
N LEU A 181 11.84 -15.88 -14.78
CA LEU A 181 11.41 -17.16 -14.20
C LEU A 181 12.49 -17.81 -13.31
N SER A 182 13.73 -17.33 -13.36
CA SER A 182 14.85 -17.84 -12.57
C SER A 182 14.89 -17.29 -11.13
N SER A 183 13.98 -16.38 -10.78
CA SER A 183 13.97 -15.68 -9.48
C SER A 183 13.95 -16.65 -8.30
N ASN A 184 13.14 -17.71 -8.39
CA ASN A 184 12.99 -18.68 -7.32
C ASN A 184 14.29 -19.46 -7.08
N ALA A 185 14.97 -19.87 -8.15
CA ALA A 185 16.21 -20.62 -8.05
C ALA A 185 17.37 -19.74 -7.53
N LEU A 186 17.44 -18.47 -7.94
CA LEU A 186 18.38 -17.49 -7.38
C LEU A 186 18.21 -17.32 -5.87
N MET A 187 16.97 -17.13 -5.42
CA MET A 187 16.66 -17.03 -3.98
C MET A 187 16.97 -18.32 -3.23
N LEU A 188 16.69 -19.49 -3.83
CA LEU A 188 17.04 -20.79 -3.26
C LEU A 188 18.56 -20.96 -3.11
N GLY A 189 19.33 -20.50 -4.10
CA GLY A 189 20.78 -20.46 -4.06
C GLY A 189 21.31 -19.58 -2.93
N ALA A 190 20.78 -18.35 -2.81
CA ALA A 190 21.14 -17.42 -1.75
C ALA A 190 20.81 -17.96 -0.35
N LEU A 191 19.71 -18.70 -0.22
CA LEU A 191 19.33 -19.39 1.02
C LEU A 191 20.27 -20.57 1.35
N SER A 192 20.69 -21.35 0.34
CA SER A 192 21.50 -22.57 0.55
C SER A 192 22.90 -22.33 1.09
N VAL A 193 23.40 -21.09 1.03
CA VAL A 193 24.72 -20.70 1.53
C VAL A 193 24.69 -20.12 2.94
N LEU A 194 23.50 -20.06 3.56
CA LEU A 194 23.35 -19.53 4.91
C LEU A 194 23.81 -20.53 5.97
N PRO A 195 24.90 -20.24 6.71
CA PRO A 195 25.44 -21.18 7.68
C PRO A 195 24.49 -21.32 8.87
N GLY A 196 24.14 -22.57 9.22
CA GLY A 196 23.34 -22.89 10.40
C GLY A 196 21.85 -22.52 10.32
N VAL A 197 21.37 -22.08 9.15
CA VAL A 197 19.97 -21.66 8.97
C VAL A 197 19.07 -22.82 8.55
N LEU A 198 19.48 -23.61 7.57
CA LEU A 198 18.78 -24.84 7.17
C LEU A 198 19.75 -26.03 7.20
N PRO A 199 19.34 -27.19 7.73
CA PRO A 199 20.19 -28.38 7.82
C PRO A 199 20.33 -29.12 6.48
N ILE A 200 20.04 -28.48 5.33
CA ILE A 200 19.93 -29.14 4.03
C ILE A 200 21.29 -29.09 3.30
N PRO A 201 21.91 -30.22 2.93
CA PRO A 201 23.10 -30.24 2.10
C PRO A 201 22.82 -29.66 0.71
N VAL A 202 23.82 -28.98 0.15
CA VAL A 202 23.67 -28.26 -1.13
C VAL A 202 23.25 -29.18 -2.28
N GLU A 203 23.77 -30.41 -2.33
CA GLU A 203 23.38 -31.37 -3.36
C GLU A 203 21.88 -31.70 -3.35
N ALA A 204 21.23 -31.68 -2.18
CA ALA A 204 19.79 -31.93 -2.10
C ALA A 204 18.97 -30.82 -2.79
N TYR A 205 19.40 -29.56 -2.74
CA TYR A 205 18.76 -28.48 -3.49
C TYR A 205 18.91 -28.68 -5.01
N ARG A 206 20.08 -29.09 -5.48
CA ARG A 206 20.32 -29.38 -6.91
C ARG A 206 19.45 -30.54 -7.39
N ASN A 207 19.42 -31.62 -6.61
CA ASN A 207 18.59 -32.79 -6.89
C ASN A 207 17.10 -32.43 -6.86
N ALA A 208 16.66 -31.56 -5.95
CA ALA A 208 15.28 -31.08 -5.90
C ALA A 208 14.89 -30.31 -7.17
N ILE A 209 15.76 -29.43 -7.68
CA ILE A 209 15.53 -28.72 -8.95
C ILE A 209 15.43 -29.72 -10.12
N GLN A 210 16.32 -30.72 -10.16
CA GLN A 210 16.34 -31.74 -11.21
C GLN A 210 15.10 -32.63 -11.18
N GLN A 211 14.72 -33.15 -10.01
CA GLN A 211 13.58 -34.05 -9.84
C GLN A 211 12.25 -33.34 -10.05
N PHE A 212 12.13 -32.06 -9.70
CA PHE A 212 10.93 -31.27 -10.01
C PHE A 212 10.76 -31.05 -11.52
N GLY A 213 11.84 -31.07 -12.31
CA GLY A 213 11.79 -31.15 -13.78
C GLY A 213 11.44 -29.85 -14.51
N LEU A 214 11.27 -28.72 -13.82
CA LEU A 214 10.88 -27.45 -14.43
C LEU A 214 12.11 -26.64 -14.86
N ALA A 215 12.30 -26.48 -16.19
CA ALA A 215 13.37 -25.66 -16.78
C ALA A 215 14.74 -25.88 -16.10
N VAL A 216 15.08 -27.17 -15.91
CA VAL A 216 16.15 -27.63 -15.01
C VAL A 216 17.48 -26.94 -15.25
N GLU A 217 17.96 -26.89 -16.51
CA GLU A 217 19.26 -26.29 -16.84
C GLU A 217 19.33 -24.80 -16.45
N MET A 218 18.30 -24.02 -16.79
CA MET A 218 18.20 -22.60 -16.42
C MET A 218 18.17 -22.43 -14.89
N ASN A 219 17.37 -23.24 -14.19
CA ASN A 219 17.21 -23.11 -12.75
C ASN A 219 18.45 -23.59 -11.98
N LEU A 220 19.19 -24.60 -12.46
CA LEU A 220 20.48 -24.97 -11.89
C LEU A 220 21.51 -23.86 -12.05
N LYS A 221 21.60 -23.27 -13.26
CA LYS A 221 22.47 -22.11 -13.48
C LYS A 221 22.11 -20.95 -12.55
N ALA A 222 20.82 -20.65 -12.43
CA ALA A 222 20.32 -19.60 -11.55
C ALA A 222 20.57 -19.88 -10.06
N PHE A 223 20.45 -21.13 -9.64
CA PHE A 223 20.79 -21.56 -8.29
C PHE A 223 22.27 -21.33 -7.97
N GLU A 224 23.19 -21.72 -8.86
CA GLU A 224 24.62 -21.48 -8.66
C GLU A 224 24.96 -19.98 -8.67
N VAL A 225 24.33 -19.19 -9.53
CA VAL A 225 24.44 -17.73 -9.47
C VAL A 225 23.99 -17.24 -8.09
N GLY A 226 22.83 -17.67 -7.60
CA GLY A 226 22.31 -17.29 -6.28
C GLY A 226 23.28 -17.60 -5.13
N ARG A 227 23.98 -18.74 -5.21
CA ARG A 227 25.02 -19.14 -4.24
C ARG A 227 26.25 -18.25 -4.27
N SER A 228 26.59 -17.69 -5.43
CA SER A 228 27.75 -16.79 -5.59
C SER A 228 27.51 -15.40 -5.02
N TYR A 229 26.25 -15.00 -4.81
CA TYR A 229 25.92 -13.78 -4.07
C TYR A 229 26.03 -14.08 -2.57
N GLN A 230 27.28 -14.21 -2.14
CA GLN A 230 27.67 -14.37 -0.76
C GLN A 230 27.27 -13.11 0.00
N ILE A 231 26.52 -13.31 1.06
CA ILE A 231 25.88 -12.22 1.79
C ILE A 231 26.93 -11.65 2.75
N GLU A 232 27.75 -10.72 2.26
CA GLU A 232 28.86 -10.09 3.01
C GLU A 232 28.39 -9.43 4.34
N GLU A 233 27.10 -9.11 4.45
CA GLU A 233 26.49 -8.50 5.63
C GLU A 233 26.09 -9.54 6.70
N LEU A 234 25.65 -10.75 6.28
CA LEU A 234 25.24 -11.81 7.19
C LEU A 234 26.41 -12.49 7.90
N GLN A 235 27.58 -12.60 7.26
CA GLN A 235 28.75 -13.23 7.89
C GLN A 235 29.37 -12.39 9.02
N ARG A 236 29.23 -11.05 9.00
CA ARG A 236 29.76 -10.20 10.08
C ARG A 236 28.92 -10.28 11.35
N GLU A 237 27.60 -10.43 11.23
CA GLU A 237 26.70 -10.56 12.39
C GLU A 237 26.52 -12.02 12.84
N ALA A 238 26.48 -12.99 11.92
CA ALA A 238 26.45 -14.41 12.27
C ALA A 238 27.71 -14.86 13.02
N ASN A 239 28.89 -14.34 12.66
CA ASN A 239 30.14 -14.60 13.41
C ASN A 239 30.19 -13.85 14.75
N ALA A 240 29.47 -12.73 14.90
CA ALA A 240 29.28 -12.07 16.19
C ALA A 240 28.28 -12.81 17.10
N THR A 241 27.41 -13.65 16.51
CA THR A 241 26.33 -14.40 17.19
C THR A 241 26.61 -15.90 17.27
N GLN A 242 27.85 -16.35 17.03
CA GLN A 242 28.31 -17.74 17.25
C GLN A 242 28.39 -18.15 18.74
N ALA A 243 27.49 -17.62 19.57
CA ALA A 243 27.10 -18.26 20.82
C ALA A 243 25.73 -18.89 20.59
N LYS A 244 25.69 -20.21 20.61
CA LYS A 244 24.49 -21.04 20.66
C LYS A 244 23.46 -20.37 21.60
N PRO A 245 22.28 -19.92 21.12
CA PRO A 245 21.33 -19.33 22.03
C PRO A 245 20.79 -20.45 22.92
N GLU A 246 21.04 -20.35 24.22
CA GLU A 246 20.16 -20.95 25.21
C GLU A 246 18.72 -20.48 24.93
N PRO A 247 17.70 -21.31 25.26
CA PRO A 247 16.31 -20.93 25.08
C PRO A 247 16.11 -19.55 25.69
N ALA A 248 15.71 -18.57 24.86
CA ALA A 248 15.52 -17.21 25.30
C ALA A 248 14.51 -17.22 26.46
N GLN A 249 14.98 -16.92 27.68
CA GLN A 249 14.12 -16.70 28.84
C GLN A 249 13.37 -15.36 28.76
N ASP A 250 13.52 -14.63 27.65
CA ASP A 250 12.87 -13.34 27.48
C ASP A 250 11.40 -13.56 27.15
N PRO A 251 10.46 -13.16 28.02
CA PRO A 251 9.05 -13.19 27.66
C PRO A 251 8.88 -12.28 26.44
N LEU A 252 8.07 -12.72 25.47
CA LEU A 252 7.48 -11.85 24.45
C LEU A 252 7.27 -10.43 25.02
N PRO A 253 7.45 -9.34 24.26
CA PRO A 253 6.91 -8.06 24.68
C PRO A 253 5.44 -8.27 25.05
N ARG A 254 5.12 -8.27 26.35
CA ARG A 254 3.81 -8.67 26.91
C ARG A 254 2.68 -7.71 26.51
N SER A 255 2.93 -6.80 25.58
CA SER A 255 1.94 -5.93 25.00
C SER A 255 2.15 -5.82 23.49
N LEU A 256 1.06 -5.97 22.74
CA LEU A 256 0.92 -5.48 21.35
C LEU A 256 1.29 -3.99 21.19
N ALA A 257 1.49 -3.26 22.31
CA ALA A 257 1.88 -1.85 22.32
C ALA A 257 3.39 -1.62 22.13
N ALA A 258 4.23 -2.65 22.22
CA ALA A 258 5.67 -2.56 21.95
C ALA A 258 6.05 -2.94 20.50
N LEU A 259 5.08 -3.35 19.68
CA LEU A 259 5.29 -3.51 18.23
C LEU A 259 5.41 -2.12 17.58
N PRO A 260 6.32 -1.93 16.60
CA PRO A 260 6.34 -0.73 15.80
C PRO A 260 4.95 -0.51 15.17
N LYS A 261 4.58 0.77 14.98
CA LYS A 261 3.27 1.14 14.41
C LYS A 261 3.03 0.36 13.10
N PRO A 262 1.79 -0.10 12.85
CA PRO A 262 1.48 -0.85 11.65
C PRO A 262 1.90 -0.10 10.37
N LEU A 263 2.88 -0.62 9.62
CA LEU A 263 3.34 -0.06 8.34
C LEU A 263 2.21 0.05 7.31
N PHE A 264 1.21 -0.85 7.36
CA PHE A 264 0.04 -0.94 6.48
C PHE A 264 -1.27 -1.09 7.28
N ASN A 265 -2.35 -0.50 6.79
CA ASN A 265 -3.71 -0.70 7.32
C ASN A 265 -4.33 -2.02 6.82
N ALA A 266 -5.53 -2.37 7.32
CA ALA A 266 -6.25 -3.60 6.97
C ALA A 266 -6.52 -3.79 5.45
N ASN A 267 -6.36 -2.74 4.66
CA ASN A 267 -6.53 -2.74 3.20
C ASN A 267 -5.19 -2.71 2.44
N GLY A 268 -4.05 -2.91 3.12
CA GLY A 268 -2.72 -2.90 2.53
C GLY A 268 -2.19 -1.51 2.16
N ALA A 269 -2.78 -0.42 2.68
CA ALA A 269 -2.31 0.95 2.43
C ALA A 269 -1.41 1.44 3.56
N ALA A 270 -0.32 2.11 3.23
CA ALA A 270 0.73 2.44 4.18
C ALA A 270 0.40 3.58 5.17
N ASP A 271 0.88 3.47 6.41
CA ASP A 271 0.71 4.49 7.47
C ASP A 271 1.79 5.58 7.37
N SER A 272 1.38 6.84 7.24
CA SER A 272 2.26 8.00 7.12
C SER A 272 2.69 8.51 8.49
N GLY A 273 3.64 7.82 9.15
CA GLY A 273 4.19 8.22 10.44
C GLY A 273 5.25 9.35 10.36
N GLU A 274 5.21 10.26 11.35
CA GLU A 274 6.16 11.36 11.63
C GLU A 274 7.63 10.89 11.80
N PRO A 275 8.62 11.77 11.51
CA PRO A 275 10.04 11.46 11.61
C PRO A 275 10.55 11.44 13.06
N VAL A 276 11.32 10.40 13.41
CA VAL A 276 12.10 10.34 14.66
C VAL A 276 13.50 10.94 14.38
N PRO A 277 14.06 11.79 15.27
CA PRO A 277 15.34 12.45 15.01
C PRO A 277 16.50 11.45 14.96
N ALA A 278 17.30 11.53 13.90
CA ALA A 278 18.47 10.69 13.67
C ALA A 278 19.61 10.99 14.65
N LYS A 279 20.22 9.94 15.21
CA LYS A 279 21.58 10.01 15.78
C LYS A 279 22.60 9.56 14.73
N PRO A 280 23.79 10.16 14.68
CA PRO A 280 24.75 9.90 13.60
C PRO A 280 25.61 8.67 13.92
N ARG A 281 25.79 7.78 12.92
CA ARG A 281 26.89 6.81 12.67
C ARG A 281 26.35 5.70 11.75
N ARG A 282 27.02 5.17 10.74
CA ARG A 282 28.29 5.41 10.03
C ARG A 282 28.01 4.92 8.59
N THR A 283 28.63 5.55 7.60
CA THR A 283 28.37 5.39 6.15
C THR A 283 28.31 3.94 5.67
N ILE A 284 27.20 3.58 5.01
CA ILE A 284 26.98 2.30 4.32
C ILE A 284 27.47 2.44 2.87
N ASN A 285 28.36 1.55 2.43
CA ASN A 285 28.76 1.46 1.02
C ASN A 285 27.75 0.58 0.28
N LEU A 286 26.79 1.22 -0.39
CA LEU A 286 25.99 0.60 -1.45
C LEU A 286 26.91 0.26 -2.62
N ILE A 287 26.97 -1.01 -3.03
CA ILE A 287 27.53 -1.36 -4.35
C ILE A 287 26.62 -0.67 -5.40
N PRO A 288 27.17 0.08 -6.38
CA PRO A 288 26.38 1.01 -7.16
C PRO A 288 25.39 0.28 -8.05
N VAL A 289 24.12 0.66 -7.88
CA VAL A 289 23.05 0.49 -8.84
C VAL A 289 23.44 1.18 -10.16
N ALA A 290 23.79 0.39 -11.17
CA ALA A 290 23.50 0.71 -12.57
C ALA A 290 22.31 -0.20 -12.95
N HIS A 291 21.06 0.25 -12.83
CA HIS A 291 20.46 1.29 -13.67
C HIS A 291 19.55 2.26 -12.88
N SER A 292 19.62 3.53 -13.30
CA SER A 292 18.86 4.69 -12.81
C SER A 292 18.81 4.82 -11.28
N SER A 293 19.97 4.80 -10.67
CA SER A 293 20.25 5.41 -9.37
C SER A 293 20.07 6.93 -9.45
N GLY A 294 18.82 7.38 -9.44
CA GLY A 294 18.47 8.72 -9.03
C GLY A 294 18.28 8.79 -7.51
N ASN A 295 19.32 8.47 -6.73
CA ASN A 295 19.42 8.91 -5.32
C ASN A 295 20.38 10.10 -5.21
N ARG A 296 20.30 11.02 -6.18
CA ARG A 296 20.27 12.43 -5.78
C ARG A 296 19.00 12.55 -4.93
N ALA A 297 18.95 13.44 -3.94
CA ALA A 297 17.70 14.19 -3.82
C ALA A 297 17.50 14.75 -5.23
N GLU A 298 16.72 14.05 -6.08
CA GLU A 298 16.51 14.48 -7.45
C GLU A 298 16.12 15.92 -7.25
N LYS A 299 17.01 16.84 -7.65
CA LYS A 299 16.63 18.23 -7.77
C LYS A 299 15.46 18.08 -8.71
N LYS A 300 14.25 18.22 -8.14
CA LYS A 300 12.98 18.09 -8.81
C LYS A 300 13.12 18.97 -10.03
N ASP A 301 13.52 18.36 -11.15
CA ASP A 301 13.97 19.11 -12.30
C ASP A 301 12.70 19.57 -12.98
N VAL A 302 12.26 20.75 -12.57
CA VAL A 302 11.03 21.34 -13.05
C VAL A 302 11.10 21.52 -14.57
N ALA A 303 12.29 21.80 -15.13
CA ALA A 303 12.44 21.94 -16.57
C ALA A 303 12.25 20.59 -17.29
N ALA A 304 12.90 19.53 -16.81
CA ALA A 304 12.71 18.18 -17.35
C ALA A 304 11.26 17.69 -17.20
N LEU A 305 10.61 18.02 -16.08
CA LEU A 305 9.20 17.71 -15.83
C LEU A 305 8.28 18.39 -16.86
N ILE A 306 8.48 19.70 -17.07
CA ILE A 306 7.72 20.48 -18.06
C ILE A 306 7.92 19.90 -19.45
N GLU A 307 9.15 19.54 -19.82
CA GLU A 307 9.45 18.98 -21.13
C GLU A 307 8.77 17.63 -21.34
N ARG A 308 8.88 16.72 -20.37
CA ARG A 308 8.23 15.41 -20.40
C ARG A 308 6.71 15.54 -20.59
N HIS A 309 6.05 16.30 -19.72
CA HIS A 309 4.60 16.48 -19.76
C HIS A 309 4.14 17.20 -21.03
N SER A 310 4.92 18.19 -21.50
CA SER A 310 4.67 18.83 -22.79
C SER A 310 4.72 17.82 -23.94
N ASN A 311 5.58 16.80 -23.87
CA ASN A 311 5.72 15.80 -24.92
C ASN A 311 4.61 14.74 -24.89
N GLU A 312 4.04 14.46 -23.72
CA GLU A 312 2.89 13.56 -23.55
C GLU A 312 1.55 14.19 -24.02
N LEU A 313 1.45 15.53 -24.03
CA LEU A 313 0.26 16.25 -24.49
C LEU A 313 0.16 16.37 -26.03
N PRO A 314 -1.07 16.51 -26.58
CA PRO A 314 -1.27 16.77 -28.00
C PRO A 314 -0.48 18.00 -28.50
N LEU A 315 0.02 17.94 -29.74
CA LEU A 315 0.89 18.98 -30.32
C LEU A 315 0.33 20.40 -30.17
N LYS A 316 -0.99 20.56 -30.38
CA LYS A 316 -1.72 21.83 -30.25
C LYS A 316 -1.72 22.43 -28.83
N TRP A 317 -1.48 21.63 -27.79
CA TRP A 317 -1.51 22.06 -26.39
C TRP A 317 -0.12 22.28 -25.79
N LYS A 318 0.95 21.92 -26.50
CA LYS A 318 2.32 22.03 -25.96
C LYS A 318 2.70 23.46 -25.60
N ALA A 319 2.44 24.41 -26.50
CA ALA A 319 2.73 25.83 -26.28
C ALA A 319 1.89 26.40 -25.13
N ASP A 320 0.60 26.12 -25.13
CA ASP A 320 -0.32 26.61 -24.10
C ASP A 320 -0.03 25.99 -22.72
N PHE A 321 0.41 24.73 -22.66
CA PHE A 321 0.84 24.10 -21.40
C PHE A 321 2.12 24.72 -20.88
N ARG A 322 3.10 25.03 -21.75
CA ARG A 322 4.31 25.77 -21.35
C ARG A 322 3.99 27.18 -20.83
N ALA A 323 3.02 27.85 -21.44
CA ALA A 323 2.52 29.13 -20.92
C ALA A 323 1.90 28.96 -19.53
N LEU A 324 1.08 27.92 -19.32
CA LEU A 324 0.50 27.61 -18.02
C LEU A 324 1.58 27.31 -16.95
N THR A 325 2.64 26.59 -17.31
CA THR A 325 3.73 26.30 -16.36
C THR A 325 4.51 27.57 -16.02
N ALA A 326 4.70 28.49 -16.98
CA ALA A 326 5.27 29.81 -16.69
C ALA A 326 4.36 30.66 -15.78
N GLU A 327 3.03 30.60 -15.97
CA GLU A 327 2.05 31.22 -15.05
C GLU A 327 2.22 30.67 -13.62
N ILE A 328 2.38 29.35 -13.46
CA ILE A 328 2.62 28.71 -12.16
C ILE A 328 3.93 29.20 -11.54
N GLN A 329 5.00 29.23 -12.34
CA GLN A 329 6.33 29.64 -11.86
C GLN A 329 6.36 31.11 -11.41
N ALA A 330 5.55 31.97 -12.04
CA ALA A 330 5.43 33.37 -11.68
C ALA A 330 4.55 33.62 -10.44
N GLN A 331 3.51 32.81 -10.22
CA GLN A 331 2.53 33.02 -9.16
C GLN A 331 2.86 32.31 -7.85
N PHE A 332 3.64 31.22 -7.89
CA PHE A 332 3.88 30.36 -6.73
C PHE A 332 5.39 30.23 -6.40
N PRO A 333 5.76 30.01 -5.14
CA PRO A 333 7.15 29.72 -4.73
C PRO A 333 7.70 28.42 -5.36
N GLU A 334 9.02 28.36 -5.54
CA GLU A 334 9.75 27.23 -6.17
C GLU A 334 9.40 25.86 -5.54
N LYS A 335 9.22 25.82 -4.21
CA LYS A 335 8.83 24.60 -3.48
C LYS A 335 7.53 23.97 -3.98
N LEU A 336 6.60 24.78 -4.51
CA LEU A 336 5.31 24.31 -5.00
C LEU A 336 5.33 23.93 -6.49
N HIS A 337 6.30 24.41 -7.27
CA HIS A 337 6.29 24.27 -8.74
C HIS A 337 6.11 22.83 -9.19
N TRP A 338 6.87 21.90 -8.63
CA TRP A 338 6.75 20.49 -8.96
C TRP A 338 5.34 19.94 -8.72
N ALA A 339 4.78 20.18 -7.52
CA ALA A 339 3.47 19.65 -7.15
C ALA A 339 2.35 20.26 -8.02
N LEU A 340 2.44 21.56 -8.32
CA LEU A 340 1.44 22.27 -9.10
C LEU A 340 1.51 21.93 -10.59
N ILE A 341 2.70 21.77 -11.16
CA ILE A 341 2.89 21.40 -12.56
C ILE A 341 2.39 19.96 -12.80
N GLU A 342 2.71 19.03 -11.91
CA GLU A 342 2.21 17.65 -11.97
C GLU A 342 0.68 17.59 -11.91
N ALA A 343 0.09 18.30 -10.94
CA ALA A 343 -1.37 18.35 -10.80
C ALA A 343 -2.04 19.06 -11.98
N ALA A 344 -1.46 20.15 -12.49
CA ALA A 344 -1.97 20.87 -13.65
C ALA A 344 -1.93 20.00 -14.91
N TYR A 345 -0.87 19.22 -15.10
CA TYR A 345 -0.77 18.24 -16.19
C TYR A 345 -1.91 17.22 -16.10
N GLN A 346 -2.15 16.64 -14.93
CA GLN A 346 -3.23 15.66 -14.76
C GLN A 346 -4.60 16.25 -15.03
N CYS A 347 -4.87 17.47 -14.55
CA CYS A 347 -6.11 18.18 -14.87
C CYS A 347 -6.24 18.44 -16.39
N ALA A 348 -5.14 18.74 -17.06
CA ALA A 348 -5.10 18.99 -18.50
C ALA A 348 -5.33 17.71 -19.32
N ASP A 349 -4.64 16.62 -18.99
CA ASP A 349 -4.82 15.31 -19.60
C ASP A 349 -6.23 14.77 -19.36
N TYR A 350 -6.69 14.89 -18.11
CA TYR A 350 -8.03 14.51 -17.70
C TYR A 350 -9.08 15.20 -18.57
N GLN A 351 -9.04 16.53 -18.71
CA GLN A 351 -10.03 17.29 -19.46
C GLN A 351 -9.39 18.19 -20.54
N ASN A 352 -8.80 19.32 -20.13
CA ASN A 352 -8.12 20.31 -20.98
C ASN A 352 -7.43 21.39 -20.12
N LEU A 353 -6.69 22.30 -20.76
CA LEU A 353 -5.98 23.38 -20.08
C LEU A 353 -6.89 24.39 -19.34
N ALA A 354 -8.13 24.60 -19.81
CA ALA A 354 -9.09 25.44 -19.10
C ALA A 354 -9.50 24.80 -17.76
N TYR A 355 -9.59 23.47 -17.71
CA TYR A 355 -9.84 22.71 -16.49
C TYR A 355 -8.66 22.81 -15.52
N ALA A 356 -7.42 22.70 -16.01
CA ALA A 356 -6.21 22.92 -15.21
C ALA A 356 -6.14 24.34 -14.61
N ARG A 357 -6.48 25.38 -15.38
CA ARG A 357 -6.59 26.76 -14.85
C ARG A 357 -7.67 26.90 -13.78
N ARG A 358 -8.80 26.21 -13.92
CA ARG A 358 -9.84 26.20 -12.88
C ARG A 358 -9.33 25.55 -11.59
N TYR A 359 -8.59 24.45 -11.69
CA TYR A 359 -7.91 23.83 -10.54
C TYR A 359 -6.96 24.81 -9.85
N LEU A 360 -6.08 25.49 -10.61
CA LEU A 360 -5.13 26.46 -10.05
C LEU A 360 -5.84 27.64 -9.36
N LYS A 361 -7.00 28.07 -9.84
CA LYS A 361 -7.81 29.10 -9.17
C LYS A 361 -8.26 28.69 -7.77
N GLU A 362 -8.62 27.42 -7.56
CA GLU A 362 -8.97 26.92 -6.22
C GLU A 362 -7.72 26.79 -5.33
N VAL A 363 -6.59 26.32 -5.87
CA VAL A 363 -5.32 26.28 -5.13
C VAL A 363 -4.89 27.69 -4.68
N ALA A 364 -5.04 28.68 -5.56
CA ALA A 364 -4.70 30.08 -5.25
C ALA A 364 -5.52 30.66 -4.08
N ARG A 365 -6.69 30.08 -3.74
CA ARG A 365 -7.47 30.50 -2.57
C ARG A 365 -6.81 30.08 -1.27
N VAL A 366 -6.38 28.81 -1.18
CA VAL A 366 -5.68 28.28 0.00
C VAL A 366 -4.27 28.84 0.11
N PHE A 367 -3.59 29.07 -1.02
CA PHE A 367 -2.26 29.69 -1.05
C PHE A 367 -2.21 31.06 -0.35
N LYS A 368 -3.28 31.87 -0.45
CA LYS A 368 -3.37 33.18 0.23
C LYS A 368 -3.42 33.08 1.76
N LEU A 369 -3.77 31.93 2.31
CA LEU A 369 -3.89 31.66 3.74
C LEU A 369 -2.65 30.94 4.30
N ASP A 370 -1.76 30.49 3.42
CA ASP A 370 -0.54 29.79 3.77
C ASP A 370 0.64 30.76 3.76
N SER A 371 1.77 30.36 4.34
CA SER A 371 2.93 31.23 4.49
C SER A 371 4.24 30.46 4.48
N GLU A 372 5.32 31.19 4.26
CA GLU A 372 6.67 30.62 4.25
C GLU A 372 7.09 30.05 5.60
N THR A 373 6.53 30.54 6.72
CA THR A 373 6.80 30.03 8.07
C THR A 373 6.46 28.55 8.21
N HIS A 374 5.43 28.08 7.50
CA HIS A 374 5.04 26.66 7.44
C HIS A 374 5.55 25.96 6.18
N ALA A 375 6.45 26.60 5.44
CA ALA A 375 7.03 26.13 4.18
C ALA A 375 5.99 25.75 3.12
N TRP A 376 4.83 26.40 3.10
CA TRP A 376 3.76 26.18 2.14
C TRP A 376 3.14 24.76 2.15
N LYS A 377 3.26 24.04 3.27
CA LYS A 377 2.82 22.64 3.38
C LYS A 377 1.30 22.49 3.21
N LEU A 378 0.50 23.46 3.66
CA LEU A 378 -0.95 23.41 3.53
C LEU A 378 -1.36 23.51 2.06
N THR A 379 -0.76 24.45 1.33
CA THR A 379 -0.99 24.62 -0.10
C THR A 379 -0.55 23.39 -0.88
N GLU A 380 0.63 22.83 -0.57
CA GLU A 380 1.12 21.61 -1.22
C GLU A 380 0.19 20.42 -0.97
N ALA A 381 -0.22 20.20 0.28
CA ALA A 381 -1.12 19.11 0.65
C ALA A 381 -2.51 19.29 0.01
N TYR A 382 -3.06 20.51 0.03
CA TYR A 382 -4.34 20.83 -0.57
C TYR A 382 -4.30 20.64 -2.09
N ALA A 383 -3.25 21.13 -2.76
CA ALA A 383 -3.06 20.97 -4.20
C ALA A 383 -3.09 19.48 -4.59
N ARG A 384 -2.36 18.64 -3.85
CA ARG A 384 -2.35 17.18 -4.06
C ARG A 384 -3.73 16.57 -3.89
N VAL A 385 -4.42 16.87 -2.78
CA VAL A 385 -5.75 16.30 -2.50
C VAL A 385 -6.80 16.78 -3.49
N LEU A 386 -6.78 18.07 -3.82
CA LEU A 386 -7.71 18.67 -4.79
C LEU A 386 -7.53 18.03 -6.17
N SER A 387 -6.30 17.80 -6.62
CA SER A 387 -6.04 17.19 -7.93
C SER A 387 -6.76 15.85 -8.05
N MET A 388 -6.56 14.95 -7.08
CA MET A 388 -7.23 13.64 -7.01
C MET A 388 -8.75 13.74 -6.96
N ARG A 389 -9.31 14.74 -6.27
CA ARG A 389 -10.76 14.95 -6.19
C ARG A 389 -11.34 15.46 -7.50
N THR A 390 -10.58 16.28 -8.24
CA THR A 390 -10.98 16.82 -9.54
C THR A 390 -10.78 15.84 -10.69
N THR A 391 -9.74 15.02 -10.68
CA THR A 391 -9.40 14.06 -11.74
C THR A 391 -9.89 12.66 -11.41
N TYR A 392 -11.21 12.53 -11.22
CA TYR A 392 -11.84 11.24 -10.97
C TYR A 392 -11.86 10.38 -12.23
N GLU A 393 -11.47 9.11 -12.09
CA GLU A 393 -11.58 8.06 -13.11
C GLU A 393 -13.05 7.73 -13.44
N ASP A 394 -13.72 8.65 -14.12
CA ASP A 394 -15.08 8.50 -14.58
C ASP A 394 -15.20 7.53 -15.75
N ALA A 395 -16.43 7.13 -16.08
CA ALA A 395 -16.69 6.21 -17.19
C ALA A 395 -16.02 6.64 -18.51
N VAL A 396 -15.98 7.95 -18.78
CA VAL A 396 -15.33 8.52 -19.98
C VAL A 396 -13.81 8.32 -19.92
N ARG A 397 -13.18 8.59 -18.76
CA ARG A 397 -11.74 8.42 -18.56
C ARG A 397 -11.36 6.95 -18.56
N VAL A 398 -12.08 6.09 -17.84
CA VAL A 398 -11.88 4.65 -17.84
C VAL A 398 -11.95 4.13 -19.28
N ALA A 399 -12.96 4.52 -20.05
CA ALA A 399 -13.06 4.16 -21.47
C ALA A 399 -11.81 4.56 -22.27
N SER A 400 -11.32 5.79 -22.09
CA SER A 400 -10.11 6.27 -22.77
C SER A 400 -8.86 5.46 -22.39
N LEU A 401 -8.73 5.05 -21.11
CA LEU A 401 -7.63 4.20 -20.65
C LEU A 401 -7.72 2.78 -21.21
N LYS A 402 -8.94 2.25 -21.43
CA LYS A 402 -9.13 0.91 -22.02
C LYS A 402 -8.72 0.84 -23.50
N ILE A 403 -8.74 1.96 -24.21
CA ILE A 403 -8.37 2.04 -25.64
C ILE A 403 -7.05 2.78 -25.88
N GLN A 404 -6.28 3.06 -24.83
CA GLN A 404 -5.03 3.82 -24.93
C GLN A 404 -4.00 3.14 -25.83
N HIS A 405 -3.29 3.94 -26.63
CA HIS A 405 -2.18 3.48 -27.47
C HIS A 405 -1.11 2.77 -26.62
N GLY A 406 -0.64 1.62 -27.10
CA GLY A 406 0.37 0.81 -26.39
C GLY A 406 -0.15 -0.06 -25.25
N ARG A 407 -1.43 0.06 -24.84
CA ARG A 407 -2.02 -0.83 -23.81
C ARG A 407 -1.96 -2.29 -24.24
N PHE A 408 -2.40 -2.57 -25.46
CA PHE A 408 -2.51 -3.96 -25.95
C PHE A 408 -1.14 -4.63 -26.12
N SER A 409 -0.14 -3.91 -26.61
CA SER A 409 1.23 -4.41 -26.72
C SER A 409 1.84 -4.69 -25.34
N ARG A 410 1.62 -3.79 -24.36
CA ARG A 410 2.05 -4.00 -22.98
C ARG A 410 1.41 -5.22 -22.35
N ILE A 411 0.08 -5.37 -22.47
CA ILE A 411 -0.64 -6.55 -21.92
C ILE A 411 -0.16 -7.84 -22.60
N ARG A 412 0.12 -7.81 -23.91
CA ARG A 412 0.64 -8.97 -24.64
C ARG A 412 2.02 -9.40 -24.11
N GLN A 413 2.89 -8.44 -23.83
CA GLN A 413 4.21 -8.67 -23.22
C GLN A 413 4.10 -9.20 -21.78
N GLU A 414 3.28 -8.57 -20.94
CA GLU A 414 3.03 -9.00 -19.55
C GLU A 414 2.47 -10.43 -19.49
N MET A 415 1.56 -10.78 -20.39
CA MET A 415 0.94 -12.10 -20.49
C MET A 415 1.79 -13.11 -21.26
N LYS A 416 2.97 -12.73 -21.75
CA LYS A 416 3.90 -13.58 -22.53
C LYS A 416 3.21 -14.36 -23.66
N VAL A 417 2.28 -13.71 -24.36
CA VAL A 417 1.50 -14.36 -25.42
C VAL A 417 2.40 -14.60 -26.63
N ALA A 418 2.52 -15.85 -27.07
CA ALA A 418 3.36 -16.23 -28.20
C ALA A 418 2.87 -15.60 -29.52
N ASP A 419 3.76 -15.55 -30.51
CA ASP A 419 3.40 -15.11 -31.85
C ASP A 419 2.39 -16.10 -32.46
N GLY A 420 1.31 -15.57 -33.04
CA GLY A 420 0.19 -16.35 -33.59
C GLY A 420 -0.92 -16.73 -32.59
N GLN A 421 -0.72 -16.57 -31.27
CA GLN A 421 -1.80 -16.80 -30.29
C GLN A 421 -2.81 -15.65 -30.27
N VAL A 422 -4.10 -16.00 -30.25
CA VAL A 422 -5.21 -15.03 -30.15
C VAL A 422 -5.41 -14.65 -28.68
N LEU A 423 -5.19 -13.37 -28.38
CA LEU A 423 -5.51 -12.79 -27.08
C LEU A 423 -6.93 -12.21 -27.15
N VAL A 424 -7.82 -12.58 -26.23
CA VAL A 424 -9.12 -11.94 -26.01
C VAL A 424 -9.08 -11.25 -24.66
N LEU A 425 -9.27 -9.93 -24.66
CA LEU A 425 -9.31 -9.14 -23.43
C LEU A 425 -10.77 -8.84 -23.12
N THR A 426 -11.28 -9.26 -21.96
CA THR A 426 -12.65 -8.96 -21.53
C THR A 426 -12.58 -8.03 -20.32
N ASP A 427 -13.17 -6.83 -20.43
CA ASP A 427 -13.30 -5.90 -19.32
C ASP A 427 -14.69 -6.06 -18.68
N TYR A 428 -14.75 -6.16 -17.36
CA TYR A 428 -16.01 -6.33 -16.61
C TYR A 428 -16.42 -4.97 -16.04
N LEU A 429 -17.55 -4.45 -16.51
CA LEU A 429 -18.10 -3.16 -16.07
C LEU A 429 -19.50 -3.38 -15.47
N LYS A 430 -19.78 -2.68 -14.38
CA LYS A 430 -21.10 -2.71 -13.73
C LYS A 430 -21.53 -1.28 -13.36
N PRO A 431 -21.75 -0.39 -14.34
CA PRO A 431 -22.22 0.95 -14.07
C PRO A 431 -23.57 0.94 -13.35
N ASP A 432 -23.68 1.75 -12.30
CA ASP A 432 -24.95 2.07 -11.65
C ASP A 432 -25.71 3.17 -12.41
N ALA A 433 -27.01 3.33 -12.15
CA ALA A 433 -27.79 4.37 -12.82
C ALA A 433 -27.21 5.79 -12.63
N PRO A 434 -26.75 6.20 -11.43
CA PRO A 434 -25.99 7.46 -11.24
C PRO A 434 -24.72 7.58 -12.07
N GLU A 435 -24.05 6.47 -12.36
CA GLU A 435 -22.88 6.45 -13.21
C GLU A 435 -23.22 6.75 -14.66
N ILE A 436 -24.37 6.27 -15.14
CA ILE A 436 -24.87 6.47 -16.50
C ILE A 436 -25.39 7.89 -16.68
N TYR A 437 -26.42 8.31 -15.92
CA TYR A 437 -26.99 9.64 -16.10
C TYR A 437 -26.01 10.75 -15.69
N GLY A 438 -25.04 10.44 -14.83
CA GLY A 438 -24.03 11.39 -14.36
C GLY A 438 -23.10 11.94 -15.46
N ILE A 439 -23.05 11.29 -16.64
CA ILE A 439 -22.27 11.75 -17.80
C ILE A 439 -22.99 12.88 -18.56
N PHE A 440 -24.32 12.92 -18.49
CA PHE A 440 -25.13 13.87 -19.26
C PHE A 440 -25.22 15.25 -18.61
N PRO A 441 -25.51 16.32 -19.38
CA PRO A 441 -25.62 17.68 -18.88
C PRO A 441 -26.61 17.82 -17.71
N ASN A 442 -26.22 18.57 -16.67
CA ASN A 442 -27.02 18.77 -15.47
C ASN A 442 -28.41 19.35 -15.77
N ALA A 443 -28.50 20.24 -16.77
CA ALA A 443 -29.74 20.88 -17.19
C ALA A 443 -30.80 19.89 -17.72
N LEU A 444 -30.38 18.76 -18.29
CA LEU A 444 -31.28 17.71 -18.77
C LEU A 444 -31.67 16.75 -17.65
N VAL A 445 -30.69 16.36 -16.83
CA VAL A 445 -30.88 15.32 -15.81
C VAL A 445 -31.63 15.84 -14.58
N SER A 446 -31.31 17.05 -14.10
CA SER A 446 -31.86 17.56 -12.85
C SER A 446 -33.39 17.68 -12.85
N PRO A 447 -34.06 18.22 -13.90
CA PRO A 447 -35.51 18.27 -13.96
C PRO A 447 -36.15 16.87 -14.01
N MET A 448 -35.54 15.93 -14.73
CA MET A 448 -36.04 14.55 -14.82
C MET A 448 -35.98 13.83 -13.47
N LEU A 449 -34.88 14.00 -12.72
CA LEU A 449 -34.77 13.44 -11.37
C LEU A 449 -35.78 14.07 -10.40
N LEU A 450 -36.02 15.37 -10.51
CA LEU A 450 -37.02 16.06 -9.68
C LEU A 450 -38.43 15.54 -9.97
N LEU A 451 -38.81 15.44 -11.24
CA LEU A 451 -40.09 14.89 -11.67
C LEU A 451 -40.25 13.43 -11.25
N GLY A 452 -39.19 12.63 -11.35
CA GLY A 452 -39.17 11.26 -10.86
C GLY A 452 -39.43 11.17 -9.35
N LYS A 453 -38.84 12.06 -8.54
CA LYS A 453 -39.09 12.09 -7.09
C LYS A 453 -40.52 12.47 -6.74
N LEU A 454 -41.10 13.43 -7.48
CA LEU A 454 -42.49 13.87 -7.29
C LEU A 454 -43.52 12.81 -7.71
N THR A 455 -43.23 12.05 -8.76
CA THR A 455 -44.11 10.98 -9.28
C THR A 455 -43.92 9.63 -8.58
N GLY A 456 -42.98 9.51 -7.64
CA GLY A 456 -42.64 8.25 -6.94
C GLY A 456 -41.88 7.22 -7.79
N ILE A 457 -41.74 7.45 -9.10
CA ILE A 457 -41.02 6.56 -10.04
C ILE A 457 -39.50 6.70 -9.86
N GLY A 458 -39.03 7.90 -9.53
CA GLY A 458 -37.61 8.19 -9.27
C GLY A 458 -37.09 7.55 -8.00
N THR A 459 -37.91 7.45 -6.95
CA THR A 459 -37.58 6.69 -5.73
C THR A 459 -37.57 5.18 -5.96
N TRP A 460 -38.37 4.66 -6.90
CA TRP A 460 -38.30 3.26 -7.32
C TRP A 460 -37.01 2.95 -8.09
N ALA A 461 -36.60 3.85 -9.01
CA ALA A 461 -35.35 3.74 -9.78
C ALA A 461 -34.08 4.00 -8.96
N GLU A 462 -34.14 4.85 -7.91
CA GLU A 462 -33.03 5.04 -6.96
C GLU A 462 -32.92 3.88 -5.96
N LYS A 463 -34.03 3.23 -5.55
CA LYS A 463 -34.03 2.11 -4.58
C LYS A 463 -33.68 0.76 -5.19
N LYS A 464 -34.07 0.48 -6.44
CA LYS A 464 -33.54 -0.66 -7.20
C LYS A 464 -32.32 -0.14 -7.96
N TYR A 465 -31.12 -0.38 -7.42
CA TYR A 465 -29.85 -0.13 -8.10
C TYR A 465 -29.82 -0.87 -9.44
N PHE A 466 -30.37 -0.25 -10.48
CA PHE A 466 -30.27 -0.76 -11.83
C PHE A 466 -28.79 -0.71 -12.19
N THR A 467 -28.19 -1.89 -12.27
CA THR A 467 -26.79 -2.07 -12.63
C THR A 467 -26.76 -2.78 -13.97
N LEU A 468 -26.13 -2.14 -14.95
CA LEU A 468 -25.97 -2.72 -16.27
C LEU A 468 -24.64 -3.47 -16.28
N GLN A 469 -24.67 -4.80 -16.27
CA GLN A 469 -23.44 -5.58 -16.41
C GLN A 469 -23.04 -5.62 -17.88
N LEU A 470 -21.83 -5.15 -18.16
CA LEU A 470 -21.25 -5.10 -19.50
C LEU A 470 -19.91 -5.85 -19.49
N HIS A 471 -19.69 -6.65 -20.55
CA HIS A 471 -18.45 -7.39 -20.76
C HIS A 471 -17.80 -7.02 -22.10
N PRO A 472 -17.52 -5.73 -22.37
CA PRO A 472 -16.93 -5.33 -23.63
C PRO A 472 -15.51 -5.89 -23.77
N GLN A 473 -15.17 -6.29 -25.00
CA GLN A 473 -13.84 -6.75 -25.35
C GLN A 473 -13.10 -5.63 -26.09
N PRO A 474 -12.25 -4.81 -25.42
CA PRO A 474 -11.63 -3.63 -26.03
C PRO A 474 -10.73 -3.94 -27.24
N ASN A 475 -10.28 -5.18 -27.39
CA ASN A 475 -9.43 -5.62 -28.49
C ASN A 475 -10.24 -6.21 -29.67
N THR A 476 -11.58 -6.17 -29.62
CA THR A 476 -12.45 -6.39 -30.77
C THR A 476 -12.94 -5.06 -31.33
N PHE A 477 -13.35 -5.05 -32.61
CA PHE A 477 -13.84 -3.85 -33.27
C PHE A 477 -15.05 -3.23 -32.56
N SER A 478 -16.05 -4.04 -32.19
CA SER A 478 -17.27 -3.58 -31.51
C SER A 478 -16.99 -3.07 -30.09
N GLY A 479 -16.12 -3.75 -29.33
CA GLY A 479 -15.75 -3.29 -28.00
C GLY A 479 -14.91 -2.01 -28.04
N TYR A 480 -13.98 -1.89 -28.99
CA TYR A 480 -13.24 -0.65 -29.22
C TYR A 480 -14.18 0.51 -29.56
N LEU A 481 -15.12 0.32 -30.49
CA LEU A 481 -16.11 1.34 -30.85
C LEU A 481 -16.99 1.74 -29.66
N THR A 482 -17.36 0.78 -28.79
CA THR A 482 -18.14 1.06 -27.58
C THR A 482 -17.38 2.00 -26.64
N PHE A 483 -16.11 1.71 -26.37
CA PHE A 483 -15.28 2.60 -25.55
C PHE A 483 -14.99 3.93 -26.24
N ALA A 484 -14.73 3.93 -27.55
CA ALA A 484 -14.52 5.15 -28.33
C ALA A 484 -15.75 6.07 -28.27
N PHE A 485 -16.96 5.52 -28.40
CA PHE A 485 -18.21 6.26 -28.25
C PHE A 485 -18.33 6.90 -26.86
N LEU A 486 -17.97 6.19 -25.78
CA LEU A 486 -17.94 6.77 -24.43
C LEU A 486 -16.94 7.93 -24.32
N THR A 487 -15.79 7.86 -25.00
CA THR A 487 -14.82 8.98 -24.99
C THR A 487 -15.34 10.25 -25.65
N TRP A 488 -16.31 10.16 -26.58
CA TRP A 488 -16.92 11.33 -27.22
C TRP A 488 -17.67 12.23 -26.25
N PHE A 489 -18.06 11.71 -25.08
CA PHE A 489 -18.70 12.51 -24.02
C PHE A 489 -17.71 13.33 -23.17
N LYS A 490 -16.39 13.24 -23.43
CA LYS A 490 -15.35 14.06 -22.74
C LYS A 490 -15.68 15.56 -22.70
N PRO A 491 -16.15 16.21 -23.79
CA PRO A 491 -16.50 17.63 -23.75
C PRO A 491 -17.69 17.97 -22.84
N LEU A 492 -18.61 17.03 -22.61
CA LEU A 492 -19.77 17.25 -21.74
C LEU A 492 -19.43 17.16 -20.25
N ARG A 493 -18.29 16.56 -19.89
CA ARG A 493 -17.88 16.34 -18.51
C ARG A 493 -17.99 17.59 -17.62
N PRO A 494 -17.50 18.80 -18.01
CA PRO A 494 -17.56 19.97 -17.13
C PRO A 494 -18.98 20.46 -16.81
N VAL A 495 -19.95 20.14 -17.67
CA VAL A 495 -21.37 20.52 -17.52
C VAL A 495 -22.25 19.36 -17.06
N SER A 496 -21.66 18.19 -16.82
CA SER A 496 -22.39 16.99 -16.46
C SER A 496 -23.05 17.10 -15.08
N HIS A 497 -24.11 16.33 -14.86
CA HIS A 497 -24.79 16.28 -13.57
C HIS A 497 -23.82 15.88 -12.44
N ARG A 498 -22.92 14.93 -12.72
CA ARG A 498 -21.89 14.54 -11.76
C ARG A 498 -20.95 15.69 -11.45
N ALA A 499 -20.38 16.32 -12.47
CA ALA A 499 -19.43 17.41 -12.26
C ALA A 499 -20.04 18.55 -11.46
N ASN A 500 -21.32 18.88 -11.69
CA ASN A 500 -22.01 19.90 -10.89
C ASN A 500 -22.05 19.54 -9.40
N ARG A 501 -22.38 18.28 -9.06
CA ARG A 501 -22.39 17.79 -7.68
C ARG A 501 -21.00 17.75 -7.07
N GLU A 502 -20.01 17.21 -7.77
CA GLU A 502 -18.63 17.08 -7.27
C GLU A 502 -18.00 18.46 -7.07
N TRP A 503 -18.20 19.41 -7.97
CA TRP A 503 -17.71 20.78 -7.81
C TRP A 503 -18.38 21.52 -6.65
N LYS A 504 -19.65 21.22 -6.34
CA LYS A 504 -20.29 21.74 -5.12
C LYS A 504 -19.62 21.20 -3.86
N GLN A 505 -19.28 19.91 -3.84
CA GLN A 505 -18.57 19.27 -2.72
C GLN A 505 -17.13 19.78 -2.58
N ILE A 506 -16.40 19.94 -3.70
CA ILE A 506 -15.06 20.55 -3.72
C ILE A 506 -15.13 22.00 -3.21
N GLY A 507 -16.16 22.74 -3.60
CA GLY A 507 -16.39 24.11 -3.12
C GLY A 507 -16.71 24.18 -1.62
N ASN A 508 -17.43 23.19 -1.07
CA ASN A 508 -17.62 23.04 0.38
C ASN A 508 -16.28 22.77 1.07
N PHE A 509 -15.56 21.74 0.61
CA PHE A 509 -14.25 21.36 1.16
C PHE A 509 -13.24 22.50 1.17
N THR A 510 -13.19 23.28 0.09
CA THR A 510 -12.29 24.44 0.01
C THR A 510 -12.66 25.50 1.05
N ARG A 511 -13.95 25.75 1.24
CA ARG A 511 -14.44 26.65 2.31
C ARG A 511 -14.14 26.11 3.70
N ASP A 512 -14.20 24.80 3.90
CA ASP A 512 -13.82 24.18 5.16
C ASP A 512 -12.32 24.37 5.40
N VAL A 513 -11.45 24.09 4.42
CA VAL A 513 -10.00 24.35 4.55
C VAL A 513 -9.72 25.83 4.86
N GLU A 514 -10.36 26.77 4.16
CA GLU A 514 -10.23 28.21 4.44
C GLU A 514 -10.67 28.56 5.86
N LYS A 515 -11.83 28.06 6.28
CA LYS A 515 -12.39 28.30 7.61
C LYS A 515 -11.46 27.80 8.71
N PHE A 516 -10.93 26.58 8.57
CA PHE A 516 -10.07 25.98 9.58
C PHE A 516 -8.67 26.59 9.57
N ALA A 517 -8.15 27.02 8.41
CA ALA A 517 -6.87 27.75 8.32
C ALA A 517 -6.90 29.08 9.08
N LEU A 518 -8.06 29.74 9.17
CA LEU A 518 -8.25 30.94 9.99
C LEU A 518 -8.31 30.66 11.50
N LEU A 519 -8.57 29.40 11.90
CA LEU A 519 -8.66 29.00 13.30
C LEU A 519 -7.33 28.46 13.83
N ASP A 520 -6.76 27.47 13.15
CA ASP A 520 -5.51 26.79 13.53
C ASP A 520 -4.94 26.04 12.32
N TYR A 521 -3.63 26.16 12.10
CA TYR A 521 -2.95 25.58 10.94
C TYR A 521 -3.01 24.04 10.93
N GLU A 522 -2.84 23.39 12.08
CA GLU A 522 -2.86 21.93 12.20
C GLU A 522 -4.27 21.37 11.98
N LEU A 523 -5.31 22.10 12.39
CA LEU A 523 -6.68 21.73 12.06
C LEU A 523 -6.97 21.84 10.56
N ALA A 524 -6.44 22.86 9.88
CA ALA A 524 -6.57 22.98 8.42
C ALA A 524 -5.88 21.82 7.69
N MET A 525 -4.68 21.44 8.14
CA MET A 525 -3.97 20.26 7.66
C MET A 525 -4.79 18.99 7.85
N LEU A 526 -5.43 18.81 9.01
CA LEU A 526 -6.29 17.67 9.29
C LEU A 526 -7.52 17.62 8.36
N VAL A 527 -8.14 18.77 8.06
CA VAL A 527 -9.24 18.84 7.08
C VAL A 527 -8.73 18.40 5.70
N VAL A 528 -7.58 18.92 5.25
CA VAL A 528 -6.97 18.53 3.98
C VAL A 528 -6.67 17.03 3.93
N GLU A 529 -6.09 16.47 4.98
CA GLU A 529 -5.82 15.03 5.10
C GLU A 529 -7.09 14.20 5.04
N SER A 530 -8.18 14.64 5.68
CA SER A 530 -9.46 13.94 5.62
C SER A 530 -10.03 13.91 4.21
N GLY A 531 -9.71 14.89 3.35
CA GLY A 531 -10.06 14.87 1.93
C GLY A 531 -9.53 13.65 1.16
N ARG A 532 -8.49 12.96 1.67
CA ARG A 532 -7.97 11.69 1.11
C ARG A 532 -8.91 10.50 1.35
N LEU A 533 -9.88 10.61 2.25
CA LEU A 533 -10.88 9.56 2.48
C LEU A 533 -11.70 9.30 1.21
N VAL A 534 -11.97 10.34 0.42
CA VAL A 534 -12.82 10.24 -0.76
C VAL A 534 -12.11 9.43 -1.85
N LYS A 535 -12.47 8.15 -1.93
CA LYS A 535 -11.94 7.16 -2.89
C LYS A 535 -13.07 6.29 -3.44
N GLY A 536 -12.73 5.47 -4.44
CA GLY A 536 -13.66 4.53 -5.08
C GLY A 536 -14.55 5.20 -6.12
N TYR A 537 -15.51 4.41 -6.62
CA TYR A 537 -16.50 4.77 -7.64
C TYR A 537 -17.92 4.49 -7.13
N GLY A 538 -18.94 4.90 -7.90
CA GLY A 538 -20.35 4.66 -7.60
C GLY A 538 -20.75 4.94 -6.15
N ASP A 539 -21.30 3.91 -5.50
CA ASP A 539 -21.80 3.97 -4.13
C ASP A 539 -20.73 4.17 -3.07
N THR A 540 -19.59 3.51 -3.24
CA THR A 540 -18.44 3.65 -2.33
C THR A 540 -17.99 5.11 -2.28
N ARG A 541 -17.86 5.76 -3.43
CA ARG A 541 -17.46 7.17 -3.49
C ARG A 541 -18.45 8.07 -2.76
N ARG A 542 -19.76 7.86 -2.95
CA ARG A 542 -20.82 8.63 -2.26
C ARG A 542 -20.73 8.48 -0.74
N LYS A 543 -20.61 7.24 -0.25
CA LYS A 543 -20.43 6.94 1.18
C LYS A 543 -19.17 7.62 1.74
N MET A 544 -18.06 7.62 0.99
CA MET A 544 -16.83 8.28 1.46
C MET A 544 -16.94 9.81 1.47
N PHE A 545 -17.67 10.43 0.54
CA PHE A 545 -18.01 11.86 0.63
C PHE A 545 -18.87 12.14 1.86
N GLU A 546 -19.89 11.33 2.12
CA GLU A 546 -20.74 11.47 3.31
C GLU A 546 -19.94 11.27 4.60
N ALA A 547 -19.03 10.29 4.64
CA ALA A 547 -18.16 10.05 5.78
C ALA A 547 -17.19 11.22 6.03
N HIS A 548 -16.62 11.80 4.97
CA HIS A 548 -15.83 13.03 5.05
C HIS A 548 -16.64 14.19 5.61
N ASP A 549 -17.83 14.46 5.05
CA ASP A 549 -18.67 15.58 5.50
C ASP A 549 -19.12 15.38 6.95
N ARG A 550 -19.48 14.15 7.35
CA ARG A 550 -19.79 13.81 8.74
C ARG A 550 -18.60 14.02 9.66
N PHE A 551 -17.38 13.64 9.23
CA PHE A 551 -16.17 13.88 10.00
C PHE A 551 -15.93 15.37 10.25
N VAL A 552 -15.99 16.20 9.19
CA VAL A 552 -15.80 17.65 9.34
C VAL A 552 -16.90 18.27 10.21
N ILE A 553 -18.17 17.99 9.90
CA ILE A 553 -19.31 18.66 10.55
C ILE A 553 -19.53 18.15 11.97
N LYS A 554 -19.59 16.83 12.17
CA LYS A 554 -20.02 16.24 13.45
C LYS A 554 -18.89 15.97 14.42
N VAL A 555 -17.66 15.80 13.93
CA VAL A 555 -16.48 15.67 14.80
C VAL A 555 -15.83 17.03 14.95
N LEU A 556 -15.24 17.58 13.89
CA LEU A 556 -14.39 18.76 14.02
C LEU A 556 -15.18 20.03 14.42
N GLU A 557 -16.24 20.39 13.69
CA GLU A 557 -16.97 21.63 14.00
C GLU A 557 -17.67 21.60 15.36
N VAL A 558 -18.22 20.44 15.76
CA VAL A 558 -18.86 20.29 17.06
C VAL A 558 -17.83 20.43 18.18
N SER A 559 -16.68 19.76 18.05
CA SER A 559 -15.61 19.84 19.05
C SER A 559 -15.04 21.25 19.21
N ILE A 560 -14.83 21.97 18.10
CA ILE A 560 -14.41 23.38 18.13
C ILE A 560 -15.42 24.25 18.88
N LYS A 561 -16.72 24.09 18.62
CA LYS A 561 -17.78 24.87 19.29
C LYS A 561 -17.83 24.63 20.80
N VAL A 562 -17.39 23.46 21.26
CA VAL A 562 -17.33 23.13 22.69
C VAL A 562 -16.04 23.68 23.30
N GLU A 563 -14.89 23.36 22.72
CA GLU A 563 -13.57 23.76 23.22
C GLU A 563 -13.40 25.30 23.22
N SER A 564 -13.90 25.99 22.19
CA SER A 564 -13.85 27.46 22.11
C SER A 564 -14.63 28.20 23.19
N LYS A 565 -15.65 27.57 23.81
CA LYS A 565 -16.44 28.17 24.89
C LYS A 565 -15.76 28.09 26.26
N CYS A 566 -14.69 27.29 26.37
CA CYS A 566 -14.06 26.92 27.63
C CYS A 566 -12.59 27.37 27.71
N LYS A 567 -12.16 28.30 26.84
CA LYS A 567 -10.75 28.71 26.67
C LYS A 567 -10.02 28.93 28.01
N THR A 568 -9.10 28.02 28.32
CA THR A 568 -8.01 28.24 29.27
C THR A 568 -6.77 28.66 28.49
N GLY A 569 -6.27 29.87 28.78
CA GLY A 569 -5.07 30.40 28.13
C GLY A 569 -3.80 29.67 28.60
N ASN A 570 -2.95 29.31 27.62
CA ASN A 570 -1.55 28.86 27.68
C ASN A 570 -1.26 27.45 27.12
N GLU A 571 -1.74 27.12 25.92
CA GLU A 571 -1.35 25.89 25.20
C GLU A 571 -0.81 26.21 23.78
N GLU A 572 0.09 25.37 23.25
CA GLU A 572 0.77 25.53 21.96
C GLU A 572 -0.17 25.50 20.74
N SER A 573 -1.33 24.86 20.85
CA SER A 573 -2.43 24.91 19.87
C SER A 573 -3.67 25.49 20.53
N ALA A 574 -4.48 26.21 19.76
CA ALA A 574 -5.73 26.77 20.25
C ALA A 574 -6.83 25.70 20.50
N TYR A 575 -6.64 24.46 20.01
CA TYR A 575 -7.64 23.38 20.03
C TYR A 575 -7.04 21.97 20.20
N PRO A 576 -6.27 21.69 21.27
CA PRO A 576 -5.56 20.42 21.42
C PRO A 576 -6.49 19.20 21.56
N LEU A 577 -7.65 19.35 22.21
CA LEU A 577 -8.62 18.25 22.30
C LEU A 577 -9.20 17.93 20.93
N THR A 578 -9.65 18.95 20.18
CA THR A 578 -10.19 18.78 18.83
C THR A 578 -9.16 18.15 17.90
N LEU A 579 -7.90 18.59 17.95
CA LEU A 579 -6.84 18.06 17.10
C LEU A 579 -6.56 16.58 17.39
N ALA A 580 -6.43 16.21 18.67
CA ALA A 580 -6.18 14.83 19.08
C ALA A 580 -7.37 13.91 18.74
N LEU A 581 -8.59 14.35 19.06
CA LEU A 581 -9.83 13.66 18.72
C LEU A 581 -9.96 13.49 17.20
N GLY A 582 -9.73 14.56 16.44
CA GLY A 582 -9.83 14.57 14.99
C GLY A 582 -8.83 13.62 14.32
N LYS A 583 -7.55 13.64 14.73
CA LYS A 583 -6.53 12.68 14.25
C LYS A 583 -6.95 11.23 14.54
N ARG A 584 -7.55 10.96 15.70
CA ARG A 584 -8.00 9.60 16.06
C ARG A 584 -9.27 9.18 15.32
N ALA A 585 -10.26 10.06 15.25
CA ALA A 585 -11.50 9.85 14.54
C ALA A 585 -11.25 9.60 13.05
N LEU A 586 -10.35 10.36 12.41
CA LEU A 586 -9.97 10.16 11.02
C LEU A 586 -9.46 8.74 10.75
N ARG A 587 -8.66 8.16 11.67
CA ARG A 587 -8.20 6.78 11.57
C ARG A 587 -9.35 5.78 11.65
N LEU A 588 -10.33 6.01 12.52
CA LEU A 588 -11.52 5.15 12.61
C LEU A 588 -12.32 5.19 11.29
N VAL A 589 -12.52 6.38 10.71
CA VAL A 589 -13.23 6.52 9.42
C VAL A 589 -12.49 5.78 8.30
N ALA A 590 -11.16 5.76 8.32
CA ALA A 590 -10.36 5.09 7.30
C ALA A 590 -10.30 3.55 7.43
N GLN A 591 -10.69 2.98 8.58
CA GLN A 591 -10.54 1.54 8.85
C GLN A 591 -11.70 0.69 8.31
N ASP A 592 -12.94 1.18 8.42
CA ASP A 592 -14.14 0.37 8.19
C ASP A 592 -15.30 1.24 7.68
N ASP A 593 -16.26 0.63 6.96
CA ASP A 593 -17.48 1.29 6.49
C ASP A 593 -18.31 1.88 7.65
N ARG A 594 -18.27 1.27 8.84
CA ARG A 594 -18.91 1.75 10.07
C ARG A 594 -18.07 2.79 10.82
N GLY A 595 -16.85 3.05 10.35
CA GLY A 595 -15.88 3.94 10.98
C GLY A 595 -16.39 5.36 11.21
N SER A 596 -17.24 5.89 10.31
CA SER A 596 -17.90 7.19 10.48
C SER A 596 -18.81 7.24 11.72
N GLY A 597 -19.52 6.14 12.03
CA GLY A 597 -20.33 6.03 13.23
C GLY A 597 -19.49 5.95 14.50
N TRP A 598 -18.38 5.21 14.48
CA TRP A 598 -17.46 5.13 15.62
C TRP A 598 -16.75 6.46 15.89
N ALA A 599 -16.38 7.19 14.83
CA ALA A 599 -15.80 8.52 14.95
C ALA A 599 -16.75 9.49 15.67
N GLU A 600 -18.05 9.46 15.34
CA GLU A 600 -19.08 10.24 16.03
C GLU A 600 -19.24 9.81 17.50
N GLN A 601 -19.32 8.52 17.77
CA GLN A 601 -19.43 8.02 19.15
C GLN A 601 -18.18 8.36 20.00
N LEU A 602 -17.00 8.36 19.38
CA LEU A 602 -15.77 8.80 20.03
C LEU A 602 -15.81 10.29 20.36
N ALA A 603 -16.32 11.11 19.43
CA ALA A 603 -16.50 12.54 19.64
C ALA A 603 -17.53 12.81 20.74
N ASP A 604 -18.69 12.16 20.71
CA ASP A 604 -19.72 12.29 21.75
C ASP A 604 -19.19 11.93 23.13
N TRP A 605 -18.39 10.85 23.23
CA TRP A 605 -17.72 10.47 24.48
C TRP A 605 -16.73 11.54 24.94
N ALA A 606 -15.81 11.97 24.09
CA ALA A 606 -14.78 12.94 24.45
C ALA A 606 -15.38 14.29 24.87
N LEU A 607 -16.45 14.73 24.18
CA LEU A 607 -17.19 15.94 24.53
C LEU A 607 -18.03 15.78 25.80
N GLY A 608 -18.51 14.58 26.10
CA GLY A 608 -19.14 14.24 27.37
C GLY A 608 -18.17 14.34 28.54
N GLU A 609 -16.98 13.75 28.42
CA GLU A 609 -15.92 13.86 29.44
C GLU A 609 -15.50 15.31 29.66
N PHE A 610 -15.34 16.08 28.58
CA PHE A 610 -15.00 17.50 28.66
C PHE A 610 -16.08 18.31 29.41
N LYS A 611 -17.37 18.06 29.13
CA LYS A 611 -18.49 18.69 29.86
C LYS A 611 -18.55 18.30 31.33
N ASN A 612 -18.02 17.14 31.69
CA ASN A 612 -17.89 16.68 33.08
C ASN A 612 -16.67 17.27 33.80
N ASN A 613 -16.00 18.27 33.21
CA ASN A 613 -14.78 18.91 33.72
C ASN A 613 -13.56 17.96 33.83
N THR A 614 -13.52 16.87 33.08
CA THR A 614 -12.32 16.02 32.96
C THR A 614 -11.20 16.81 32.28
N PRO A 615 -9.96 16.83 32.81
CA PRO A 615 -8.84 17.55 32.20
C PRO A 615 -8.53 17.06 30.77
N ILE A 616 -8.25 17.98 29.84
CA ILE A 616 -7.96 17.67 28.42
C ILE A 616 -6.89 16.55 28.26
N PRO A 617 -5.74 16.57 28.97
CA PRO A 617 -4.74 15.52 28.83
C PRO A 617 -5.25 14.11 29.18
N GLU A 618 -6.17 14.01 30.16
CA GLU A 618 -6.77 12.73 30.54
C GLU A 618 -7.73 12.21 29.47
N ILE A 619 -8.53 13.11 28.89
CA ILE A 619 -9.43 12.79 27.77
C ILE A 619 -8.59 12.28 26.58
N ILE A 620 -7.51 12.98 26.23
CA ILE A 620 -6.61 12.59 25.14
C ILE A 620 -6.03 11.20 25.36
N LYS A 621 -5.59 10.88 26.59
CA LYS A 621 -5.08 9.55 26.95
C LYS A 621 -6.16 8.46 26.81
N GLY A 622 -7.42 8.81 27.07
CA GLY A 622 -8.56 7.89 26.94
C GLY A 622 -9.06 7.65 25.51
N LEU A 623 -8.72 8.50 24.54
CA LEU A 623 -9.17 8.37 23.14
C LEU A 623 -8.77 7.04 22.51
N GLU A 624 -7.53 6.58 22.72
CA GLU A 624 -7.00 5.34 22.13
C GLU A 624 -7.72 4.08 22.65
N PRO A 625 -7.83 3.84 23.98
CA PRO A 625 -8.60 2.72 24.52
C PRO A 625 -10.08 2.77 24.11
N LYS A 626 -10.70 3.95 24.11
CA LYS A 626 -12.11 4.10 23.72
C LYS A 626 -12.32 3.74 22.25
N ALA A 627 -11.46 4.26 21.37
CA ALA A 627 -11.53 3.96 19.95
C ALA A 627 -11.36 2.45 19.67
N LYS A 628 -10.42 1.78 20.34
CA LYS A 628 -10.27 0.32 20.24
C LYS A 628 -11.55 -0.41 20.65
N THR A 629 -12.13 -0.01 21.78
CA THR A 629 -13.38 -0.60 22.30
C THR A 629 -14.54 -0.47 21.29
N LEU A 630 -14.66 0.69 20.65
CA LEU A 630 -15.70 0.94 19.64
C LEU A 630 -15.52 0.06 18.40
N SER A 631 -14.28 -0.09 17.92
CA SER A 631 -13.98 -0.94 16.75
C SER A 631 -14.09 -2.44 17.01
N THR A 632 -13.94 -2.90 18.27
CA THR A 632 -14.00 -4.34 18.61
C THR A 632 -15.38 -4.84 19.03
N LYS A 633 -16.31 -3.95 19.43
CA LYS A 633 -17.66 -4.31 19.91
C LYS A 633 -18.67 -4.62 18.79
N ALA A 634 -18.25 -4.55 17.53
CA ALA A 634 -19.11 -4.50 16.36
C ALA A 634 -18.64 -5.50 15.32
#